data_AF-A0A370XAI8-F1
#
_entry.id   AF-A0A370XAI8-F1
#
_cell.length_a   1.000
_cell.length_b   1.000
_cell.length_c   1.000
_cell.angle_alpha   90.00
_cell.angle_beta   90.00
_cell.angle_gamma   90.00
#
_symmetry.space_group_name_H-M   'P 1'
#
loop_
_entity.id
_entity.type
_entity.pdbx_description
1 polymer ?
#
loop_
_entity_poly.entity_id
_entity_poly.type
_entity_poly.pdbx_seq_one_letter_code
_entity_poly.pdbx_strand_id
1 'polypeptide(L)'
;MFRFVPLVAVLAAGFAVTAWATPQSTTAPSPSAAAPSNTQGHQSPIKPGDRNCLRSTGSMIPPKKGGCLPVTGRTYTKDDIDNTGAHTLGPALERLDPSITVSGNGSNGN
;
A
#
# COMPACT_ATOMS: atom_id res chain seq x y z
N MET A 1 44.70 -41.52 -14.52
CA MET A 1 45.47 -41.31 -15.77
C MET A 1 44.45 -41.51 -16.89
N PHE A 2 43.90 -40.50 -17.55
CA PHE A 2 44.54 -39.58 -18.47
C PHE A 2 43.81 -38.23 -18.48
N ARG A 3 44.60 -37.17 -18.58
CA ARG A 3 44.20 -35.77 -18.62
C ARG A 3 43.92 -35.41 -20.09
N PHE A 4 42.78 -34.79 -20.37
CA PHE A 4 42.58 -34.06 -21.62
C PHE A 4 41.82 -32.76 -21.33
N VAL A 5 42.61 -31.70 -21.13
CA VAL A 5 42.24 -30.29 -21.33
C VAL A 5 43.07 -29.84 -22.53
N PRO A 6 42.45 -29.32 -23.60
CA PRO A 6 42.58 -27.88 -23.90
C PRO A 6 41.22 -27.26 -24.32
N LEU A 7 40.85 -26.08 -23.82
CA LEU A 7 41.23 -24.76 -24.36
C LEU A 7 40.69 -24.52 -25.78
N VAL A 8 39.58 -23.76 -25.91
CA VAL A 8 39.21 -22.80 -27.00
C VAL A 8 37.95 -22.05 -26.49
N ALA A 9 38.07 -20.86 -25.91
CA ALA A 9 38.01 -19.53 -26.54
C ALA A 9 36.62 -18.88 -26.51
N VAL A 10 36.53 -17.89 -25.62
CA VAL A 10 35.83 -16.59 -25.72
C VAL A 10 35.01 -16.33 -27.00
N LEU A 11 33.71 -16.06 -26.81
CA LEU A 11 32.90 -15.21 -27.69
C LEU A 11 31.83 -14.51 -26.80
N ALA A 12 32.10 -13.33 -26.25
CA ALA A 12 31.94 -12.00 -26.83
C ALA A 12 30.47 -11.53 -26.98
N ALA A 13 30.16 -10.46 -26.22
CA ALA A 13 29.25 -9.35 -26.52
C ALA A 13 27.71 -9.53 -26.51
N GLY A 14 27.05 -8.72 -25.67
CA GLY A 14 25.63 -8.34 -25.76
C GLY A 14 25.11 -7.97 -24.36
N PHE A 15 24.56 -6.80 -24.04
CA PHE A 15 24.09 -5.63 -24.78
C PHE A 15 24.39 -4.38 -23.93
N ALA A 16 25.07 -3.37 -24.48
CA ALA A 16 25.13 -2.04 -23.87
C ALA A 16 23.95 -1.22 -24.42
N VAL A 17 22.91 -1.01 -23.60
CA VAL A 17 21.82 -0.09 -23.93
C VAL A 17 22.36 1.34 -23.76
N THR A 18 22.61 2.02 -24.88
CA THR A 18 22.83 3.46 -24.89
C THR A 18 21.48 4.16 -24.83
N ALA A 19 21.08 4.58 -23.64
CA ALA A 19 19.92 5.47 -23.49
C ALA A 19 20.30 6.88 -23.97
N TRP A 20 19.74 7.30 -25.10
CA TRP A 20 19.80 8.68 -25.59
C TRP A 20 18.67 9.45 -24.90
N ALA A 21 19.04 10.27 -23.91
CA ALA A 21 18.12 11.19 -23.26
C ALA A 21 17.91 12.42 -24.16
N THR A 22 16.70 12.58 -24.68
CA THR A 22 16.25 13.85 -25.27
C THR A 22 15.89 14.82 -24.14
N PRO A 23 16.41 16.07 -24.13
CA PRO A 23 15.97 17.07 -23.17
C PRO A 23 14.56 17.53 -23.53
N GLN A 24 13.58 17.00 -22.82
CA GLN A 24 12.22 17.51 -22.80
C GLN A 24 12.20 18.85 -22.07
N SER A 25 12.13 19.95 -22.83
CA SER A 25 11.70 21.25 -22.32
C SER A 25 10.20 21.19 -22.01
N THR A 26 9.85 20.55 -20.89
CA THR A 26 8.55 20.70 -20.26
C THR A 26 8.67 21.86 -19.27
N THR A 27 7.89 22.91 -19.54
CA THR A 27 7.49 23.95 -18.59
C THR A 27 7.16 23.31 -17.25
N ALA A 28 8.06 23.45 -16.28
CA ALA A 28 7.87 22.93 -14.94
C ALA A 28 6.73 23.71 -14.26
N PRO A 29 5.61 23.06 -13.86
CA PRO A 29 4.82 23.61 -12.77
C PRO A 29 5.75 23.70 -11.55
N SER A 30 5.79 24.90 -10.97
CA SER A 30 6.51 25.20 -9.72
C SER A 30 6.39 24.03 -8.74
N PRO A 31 7.50 23.49 -8.19
CA PRO A 31 7.39 22.57 -7.08
C PRO A 31 6.87 23.38 -5.90
N SER A 32 5.55 23.46 -5.77
CA SER A 32 4.95 23.51 -4.45
C SER A 32 5.51 22.28 -3.77
N ALA A 33 6.52 22.50 -2.93
CA ALA A 33 7.03 21.51 -2.02
C ALA A 33 5.79 20.93 -1.36
N ALA A 34 5.43 19.71 -1.75
CA ALA A 34 4.57 18.87 -0.96
C ALA A 34 5.37 18.66 0.32
N ALA A 35 5.21 19.61 1.24
CA ALA A 35 5.53 19.39 2.62
C ALA A 35 4.90 18.03 2.92
N PRO A 36 5.63 17.08 3.55
CA PRO A 36 4.97 15.92 4.09
C PRO A 36 3.83 16.50 4.91
N SER A 37 2.59 16.19 4.54
CA SER A 37 1.43 16.38 5.38
C SER A 37 1.58 15.41 6.55
N ASN A 38 2.58 15.67 7.38
CA ASN A 38 2.63 15.34 8.77
C ASN A 38 1.46 16.14 9.35
N THR A 39 0.25 15.62 9.18
CA THR A 39 -0.83 15.86 10.11
C THR A 39 -0.41 15.22 11.43
N GLN A 40 0.61 15.81 12.06
CA GLN A 40 0.84 15.77 13.48
C GLN A 40 -0.52 16.06 14.10
N GLY A 41 -1.00 15.07 14.86
CA GLY A 41 -2.39 14.89 15.23
C GLY A 41 -3.12 16.20 15.48
N HIS A 42 -3.96 16.60 14.53
CA HIS A 42 -5.14 17.38 14.86
C HIS A 42 -5.97 16.46 15.73
N GLN A 43 -5.76 16.54 17.04
CA GLN A 43 -6.60 15.92 18.06
C GLN A 43 -7.97 16.63 18.03
N SER A 44 -8.69 16.47 16.92
CA SER A 44 -10.13 16.64 16.96
C SER A 44 -10.64 15.62 17.97
N PRO A 45 -11.54 16.01 18.89
CA PRO A 45 -12.17 15.07 19.80
C PRO A 45 -12.65 13.87 19.00
N ILE A 46 -12.23 12.67 19.41
CA ILE A 46 -12.55 11.43 18.67
C ILE A 46 -14.06 11.29 18.67
N LYS A 47 -14.66 11.52 17.51
CA LYS A 47 -16.10 11.36 17.32
C LYS A 47 -16.42 9.86 17.35
N PRO A 48 -17.53 9.43 17.99
CA PRO A 48 -18.05 8.09 17.80
C PRO A 48 -18.20 7.80 16.30
N GLY A 49 -17.60 6.72 15.82
CA GLY A 49 -17.58 6.38 14.39
C GLY A 49 -16.43 6.96 13.55
N ASP A 50 -15.44 7.61 14.17
CA ASP A 50 -14.26 8.09 13.44
C ASP A 50 -13.46 6.90 12.87
N ARG A 51 -13.49 6.78 11.53
CA ARG A 51 -12.83 5.70 10.79
C ARG A 51 -11.31 5.83 10.79
N ASN A 52 -10.77 7.03 11.01
CA ASN A 52 -9.33 7.28 10.92
C ASN A 52 -8.64 7.10 12.28
N CYS A 53 -9.40 6.78 13.33
CA CYS A 53 -8.89 6.59 14.68
C CYS A 53 -8.71 5.11 15.03
N LEU A 54 -7.52 4.58 14.77
CA LEU A 54 -7.18 3.22 15.20
C LEU A 54 -6.86 3.17 16.70
N ARG A 55 -7.58 2.34 17.46
CA ARG A 55 -7.40 2.20 18.92
C ARG A 55 -6.76 0.89 19.36
N SER A 56 -6.85 -0.15 18.54
CA SER A 56 -6.36 -1.50 18.86
C SER A 56 -5.80 -2.17 17.62
N THR A 57 -4.70 -2.89 17.78
CA THR A 57 -4.02 -3.66 16.72
C THR A 57 -3.61 -5.02 17.26
N GLY A 58 -3.21 -5.93 16.37
CA GLY A 58 -2.76 -7.27 16.76
C GLY A 58 -1.53 -7.29 17.68
N SER A 59 -0.70 -6.24 17.68
CA SER A 59 0.45 -6.13 18.59
C SER A 59 0.09 -5.72 20.02
N MET A 60 -1.18 -5.37 20.27
CA MET A 60 -1.68 -4.91 21.57
C MET A 60 -0.95 -3.67 22.12
N ILE A 61 -0.28 -2.89 21.27
CA ILE A 61 0.34 -1.62 21.67
C ILE A 61 -0.78 -0.58 21.81
N PRO A 62 -1.04 -0.05 23.03
CA PRO A 62 -2.13 0.89 23.23
C PRO A 62 -1.76 2.29 22.73
N PRO A 63 -2.75 3.09 22.29
CA PRO A 63 -2.55 4.51 22.07
C PRO A 63 -2.22 5.23 23.39
N LYS A 64 -1.74 6.47 23.28
CA LYS A 64 -1.77 7.41 24.41
C LYS A 64 -3.22 7.55 24.91
N LYS A 65 -3.40 7.78 26.21
CA LYS A 65 -4.73 7.82 26.84
C LYS A 65 -5.68 8.76 26.07
N GLY A 66 -6.83 8.22 25.66
CA GLY A 66 -7.86 8.97 24.94
C GLY A 66 -7.48 9.35 23.51
N GLY A 67 -6.41 8.80 22.94
CA GLY A 67 -5.93 9.09 21.59
C GLY A 67 -6.07 7.92 20.61
N CYS A 68 -5.60 8.14 19.40
CA CYS A 68 -5.49 7.14 18.34
C CYS A 68 -4.02 6.74 18.15
N LEU A 69 -3.76 5.55 17.59
CA LEU A 69 -2.43 5.16 17.14
C LEU A 69 -1.98 6.12 16.03
N PRO A 70 -0.70 6.53 15.99
CA PRO A 70 -0.14 7.38 14.94
C PRO A 70 0.18 6.56 13.69
N VAL A 71 -0.82 5.89 13.13
CA VAL A 71 -0.71 5.10 11.91
C VAL A 71 -1.73 5.58 10.89
N THR A 72 -1.37 5.48 9.62
CA THR A 72 -2.30 5.74 8.53
C THR A 72 -3.21 4.53 8.34
N GLY A 73 -4.50 4.77 8.09
CA GLY A 73 -5.45 3.71 7.80
C GLY A 73 -6.87 4.03 8.23
N ARG A 74 -7.80 3.20 7.76
CA ARG A 74 -9.21 3.24 8.14
C ARG A 74 -9.55 2.03 9.00
N THR A 75 -10.46 2.21 9.94
CA THR A 75 -10.94 1.17 10.86
C THR A 75 -12.41 0.89 10.57
N TYR A 76 -12.74 -0.40 10.44
CA TYR A 76 -14.11 -0.89 10.28
C TYR A 76 -14.43 -1.84 11.43
N THR A 77 -15.59 -1.64 12.03
CA THR A 77 -16.11 -2.47 13.12
C THR A 77 -16.98 -3.59 12.57
N LYS A 78 -17.28 -4.57 13.42
CA LYS A 78 -18.17 -5.68 13.09
C LYS A 78 -19.55 -5.16 12.63
N ASP A 79 -20.10 -4.17 13.32
CA ASP A 79 -21.37 -3.55 12.95
C ASP A 79 -21.33 -2.91 11.55
N ASP A 80 -20.21 -2.31 11.16
CA ASP A 80 -20.12 -1.72 9.82
C ASP A 80 -20.16 -2.77 8.72
N ILE A 81 -19.46 -3.88 8.95
CA ILE A 81 -19.46 -5.03 8.06
C ILE A 81 -20.86 -5.62 7.99
N ASP A 82 -21.53 -5.82 9.13
CA ASP A 82 -22.86 -6.42 9.19
C ASP A 82 -23.92 -5.52 8.55
N ASN A 83 -23.82 -4.20 8.73
CA ASN A 83 -24.71 -3.21 8.11
C ASN A 83 -24.58 -3.16 6.58
N THR A 84 -23.51 -3.71 5.99
CA THR A 84 -23.40 -3.81 4.52
C THR A 84 -24.28 -4.90 3.93
N GLY A 85 -24.76 -5.84 4.74
CA GLY A 85 -25.49 -7.03 4.31
C GLY A 85 -24.70 -7.98 3.41
N ALA A 86 -23.37 -7.84 3.32
CA ALA A 86 -22.54 -8.73 2.53
C ALA A 86 -22.23 -10.03 3.29
N HIS A 87 -22.25 -11.16 2.59
CA HIS A 87 -21.96 -12.48 3.16
C HIS A 87 -20.46 -12.76 3.33
N THR A 88 -19.60 -11.98 2.66
CA THR A 88 -18.16 -12.12 2.69
C THR A 88 -17.49 -10.77 2.89
N LEU A 89 -16.29 -10.79 3.47
CA LEU A 89 -15.57 -9.60 3.91
C LEU A 89 -15.18 -8.69 2.75
N GLY A 90 -14.82 -9.28 1.60
CA GLY A 90 -14.36 -8.51 0.44
C GLY A 90 -15.41 -7.52 -0.08
N PRO A 91 -16.59 -8.01 -0.51
CA PRO A 91 -17.70 -7.14 -0.91
C PRO A 91 -18.17 -6.19 0.19
N ALA A 92 -18.07 -6.57 1.47
CA ALA A 92 -18.38 -5.68 2.59
C ALA A 92 -17.43 -4.47 2.61
N LEU A 93 -16.12 -4.71 2.51
CA LEU A 93 -15.09 -3.67 2.55
C LEU A 93 -15.14 -2.76 1.31
N GLU A 94 -15.38 -3.31 0.12
CA GLU A 94 -15.53 -2.55 -1.12
C GLU A 94 -16.76 -1.61 -1.08
N ARG A 95 -17.86 -2.04 -0.44
CA ARG A 95 -19.04 -1.19 -0.19
C ARG A 95 -18.78 -0.09 0.84
N LEU A 96 -17.97 -0.37 1.87
CA LEU A 96 -17.61 0.62 2.91
C LEU A 96 -16.56 1.63 2.43
N ASP A 97 -15.71 1.22 1.48
CA ASP A 97 -14.67 2.04 0.88
C ASP A 97 -14.44 1.66 -0.58
N PRO A 98 -14.93 2.47 -1.53
CA PRO A 98 -14.73 2.25 -2.96
C PRO A 98 -13.25 2.27 -3.39
N SER A 99 -12.35 2.76 -2.54
CA SER A 99 -10.90 2.74 -2.79
C SER A 99 -10.30 1.34 -2.55
N ILE A 100 -11.03 0.46 -1.87
CA ILE A 100 -10.65 -0.94 -1.65
C ILE A 100 -11.17 -1.74 -2.84
N THR A 101 -10.26 -2.34 -3.61
CA THR A 101 -10.62 -3.28 -4.68
C THR A 101 -10.25 -4.70 -4.22
N VAL A 102 -11.21 -5.62 -4.28
CA VAL A 102 -10.96 -7.00 -3.86
C VAL A 102 -10.73 -7.91 -5.05
N SER A 103 -9.46 -8.20 -5.30
CA SER A 103 -9.03 -9.14 -6.34
C SER A 103 -8.74 -10.49 -5.71
N GLY A 104 -9.68 -11.44 -5.83
CA GLY A 104 -9.49 -12.82 -5.41
C GLY A 104 -9.32 -13.76 -6.60
N ASN A 105 -8.46 -14.77 -6.49
CA ASN A 105 -8.50 -15.93 -7.39
C ASN A 105 -9.69 -16.81 -6.96
N GLY A 106 -10.89 -16.44 -7.40
CA GLY A 106 -12.13 -17.09 -6.99
C GLY A 106 -12.25 -18.51 -7.55
N SER A 107 -11.83 -19.52 -6.78
CA SER A 107 -12.46 -20.83 -6.86
C SER A 107 -13.87 -20.69 -6.29
N ASN A 108 -14.80 -20.48 -7.20
CA ASN A 108 -16.24 -20.36 -7.02
C ASN A 108 -16.76 -21.61 -6.28
N GLY A 109 -17.07 -21.48 -4.99
CA GLY A 109 -17.60 -22.54 -4.15
C GLY A 109 -19.10 -22.39 -3.99
N ASN A 110 -19.83 -23.01 -4.92
CA ASN A 110 -21.23 -23.48 -4.91
C ASN A 110 -22.25 -22.69 -4.05
#